data_AF-A0A2P2I914-F1
#
_entry.id   AF-A0A2P2I914-F1
#
_cell.length_a   1.000
_cell.length_b   1.000
_cell.length_c   1.000
_cell.angle_alpha   90.00
_cell.angle_beta   90.00
_cell.angle_gamma   90.00
#
_symmetry.space_group_name_H-M   'P 1'
#
loop_
_entity.id
_entity.type
_entity.pdbx_description
1 polymer ?
#
loop_
_entity_poly.entity_id
_entity_poly.type
_entity_poly.pdbx_seq_one_letter_code
_entity_poly.pdbx_strand_id
1 'polypeptide(L)'
;LNNVGGNGSCWVDPLRVRMVKAHHNWIVVGYAHFVTCYRNKDSTGWQLAFTSPHQDQLIERVAINAKMSAAGQQSAAAAAAAVAAAADPAAPAAAAAATAPHNKMLAISYGANIRLWCVGDDGSRTDVGTFHLGVSVEYL
;
A
#
# COMPACT_ATOMS: atom_id res chain seq x y z
N LEU A 1 20.82 2.22 45.54
CA LEU A 1 22.12 2.71 45.05
C LEU A 1 22.02 2.88 43.55
N ASN A 2 21.88 4.15 43.17
CA ASN A 2 21.90 4.79 41.87
C ASN A 2 22.46 3.96 40.70
N ASN A 3 21.72 3.92 39.59
CA ASN A 3 22.33 3.93 38.28
C ASN A 3 21.85 5.18 37.55
N VAL A 4 22.61 6.27 37.73
CA VAL A 4 22.59 7.45 36.85
C VAL A 4 23.68 7.19 35.83
N GLY A 5 23.31 7.03 34.55
CA GLY A 5 24.26 6.70 33.50
C GLY A 5 23.65 6.63 32.10
N GLY A 6 23.45 7.81 31.50
CA GLY A 6 23.49 8.00 30.05
C GLY A 6 22.15 7.92 29.32
N ASN A 7 21.84 8.97 28.55
CA ASN A 7 20.83 9.01 27.50
C ASN A 7 20.84 7.70 26.69
N GLY A 8 19.97 6.76 27.04
CA GLY A 8 19.95 5.42 26.44
C GLY A 8 19.54 5.53 24.98
N SER A 9 20.47 5.17 24.10
CA SER A 9 20.34 5.01 22.64
C SER A 9 18.93 5.17 22.08
N CYS A 10 18.80 6.03 21.06
CA CYS A 10 17.61 6.18 20.19
C CYS A 10 17.26 4.92 19.38
N TRP A 11 17.71 3.74 19.81
CA TRP A 11 17.53 2.46 19.17
C TRP A 11 16.04 2.11 19.22
N VAL A 12 15.37 2.35 18.09
CA VAL A 12 13.99 1.92 17.87
C VAL A 12 14.06 0.48 17.40
N ASP A 13 13.42 -0.43 18.15
CA ASP A 13 13.23 -1.81 17.70
C ASP A 13 12.59 -1.81 16.28
N PRO A 14 13.28 -2.34 15.25
CA PRO A 14 12.77 -2.34 13.89
C PRO A 14 11.42 -3.06 13.73
N LEU A 15 11.12 -4.00 14.63
CA LEU A 15 9.89 -4.80 14.61
C LEU A 15 8.78 -4.19 15.48
N ARG A 16 9.04 -3.05 16.14
CA ARG A 16 8.02 -2.33 16.88
C ARG A 16 7.01 -1.70 15.94
N VAL A 17 5.75 -2.09 16.09
CA VAL A 17 4.62 -1.42 15.44
C VAL A 17 4.49 -0.01 16.01
N ARG A 18 4.49 1.00 15.12
CA ARG A 18 4.37 2.41 15.47
C ARG A 18 2.97 2.96 15.18
N MET A 19 2.29 2.38 14.20
CA MET A 19 0.97 2.82 13.78
C MET A 19 0.20 1.70 13.10
N VAL A 20 -1.12 1.73 13.23
CA VAL A 20 -2.04 0.87 12.51
C VAL A 20 -3.13 1.74 11.91
N LYS A 21 -3.40 1.58 10.62
CA LYS A 21 -4.49 2.25 9.91
C LYS A 21 -5.34 1.20 9.23
N ALA A 22 -6.65 1.39 9.28
CA ALA A 22 -7.60 0.50 8.64
C ALA A 22 -8.45 1.27 7.63
N HIS A 23 -8.80 0.58 6.56
CA HIS A 23 -9.80 0.98 5.57
C HIS A 23 -10.60 -0.28 5.21
N HIS A 24 -11.78 -0.17 4.57
CA HIS A 24 -12.62 -1.32 4.16
C HIS A 24 -11.82 -2.58 3.79
N ASN A 25 -11.93 -3.62 4.63
CA ASN A 25 -11.27 -4.92 4.51
C ASN A 25 -9.74 -4.88 4.34
N TRP A 26 -9.08 -3.79 4.73
CA TRP A 26 -7.65 -3.58 4.60
C TRP A 26 -7.07 -2.95 5.87
N ILE A 27 -5.96 -3.50 6.37
CA ILE A 27 -5.21 -2.95 7.50
C ILE A 27 -3.79 -2.73 7.05
N VAL A 28 -3.20 -1.61 7.43
CA VAL A 28 -1.78 -1.34 7.27
C VAL A 28 -1.15 -1.22 8.64
N VAL A 29 -0.09 -1.98 8.84
CA VAL A 29 0.75 -1.96 10.03
C VAL A 29 2.06 -1.27 9.64
N GLY A 30 2.32 -0.12 10.24
CA GLY A 30 3.55 0.63 10.05
C GLY A 30 4.56 0.35 11.16
N TYR A 31 5.72 -0.18 10.77
CA TYR A 31 6.89 -0.38 11.62
C TYR A 31 7.82 0.83 11.51
N ALA A 32 8.99 0.77 12.15
CA ALA A 32 9.97 1.84 12.12
C ALA A 32 10.46 2.18 10.70
N HIS A 33 10.69 1.17 9.87
CA HIS A 33 11.34 1.35 8.56
C HIS A 33 10.61 0.67 7.39
N PHE A 34 9.48 0.03 7.63
CA PHE A 34 8.68 -0.59 6.59
C PHE A 34 7.22 -0.67 7.01
N VAL A 35 6.33 -0.95 6.07
CA VAL A 35 4.92 -1.18 6.33
C VAL A 35 4.47 -2.50 5.73
N THR A 36 3.43 -3.08 6.32
CA THR A 36 2.76 -4.28 5.80
C THR A 36 1.27 -4.01 5.66
N CYS A 37 0.67 -4.47 4.58
CA CYS A 37 -0.76 -4.40 4.34
C CYS A 37 -1.36 -5.80 4.43
N TYR A 38 -2.43 -5.93 5.19
CA TYR A 38 -3.26 -7.11 5.27
C TYR A 38 -4.62 -6.82 4.65
N ARG A 39 -5.15 -7.77 3.91
CA ARG A 39 -6.51 -7.73 3.38
C ARG A 39 -7.33 -8.83 4.03
N ASN A 40 -8.52 -8.50 4.50
CA ASN A 40 -9.50 -9.49 4.90
C ASN A 40 -10.14 -10.08 3.64
N LYS A 41 -10.02 -11.40 3.48
CA LYS A 41 -10.76 -12.18 2.49
C LYS A 41 -11.85 -12.89 3.28
N ASP A 42 -13.10 -12.51 3.07
CA ASP A 42 -14.24 -12.79 3.97
C ASP A 42 -14.28 -14.21 4.57
N SER A 43 -13.94 -15.24 3.76
CA SER A 43 -13.94 -16.65 4.18
C SER A 43 -12.60 -17.20 4.67
N THR A 44 -11.46 -16.56 4.34
CA THR A 44 -10.11 -17.05 4.70
C THR A 44 -9.39 -16.15 5.71
N GLY A 45 -10.04 -15.07 6.14
CA GLY A 45 -9.53 -14.12 7.13
C GLY A 45 -8.49 -13.15 6.58
N TRP A 46 -7.68 -12.61 7.49
CA TRP A 46 -6.65 -11.62 7.17
C TRP A 46 -5.44 -12.27 6.51
N GLN A 47 -5.08 -11.80 5.33
CA GLN A 47 -3.92 -12.27 4.57
C GLN A 47 -2.97 -11.12 4.26
N LEU A 48 -1.66 -11.39 4.29
CA LEU A 48 -0.65 -10.43 3.88
C LEU A 48 -0.79 -10.17 2.37
N ALA A 49 -1.04 -8.92 2.01
CA ALA A 49 -1.16 -8.47 0.62
C ALA A 49 0.13 -7.78 0.14
N PHE A 50 0.83 -7.05 1.02
CA PHE A 50 2.00 -6.28 0.64
C PHE A 50 2.94 -6.04 1.82
N THR A 51 4.24 -6.08 1.56
CA THR A 51 5.29 -5.55 2.44
C THR A 51 6.13 -4.55 1.64
N SER A 52 6.29 -3.34 2.16
CA SER A 52 7.11 -2.33 1.50
C SER A 52 8.60 -2.68 1.58
N PRO A 53 9.42 -2.18 0.64
CA PRO A 53 10.86 -2.11 0.84
C PRO A 53 11.20 -1.35 2.13
N HIS A 54 12.37 -1.62 2.68
CA HIS A 54 12.94 -0.88 3.80
C HIS A 54 13.16 0.60 3.42
N GLN A 55 12.90 1.49 4.36
CA GLN A 55 13.19 2.93 4.27
C GLN A 55 14.28 3.27 5.26
N ASP A 56 15.32 3.98 4.83
CA ASP A 56 16.43 4.35 5.70
C ASP A 56 16.01 5.33 6.80
N GLN A 57 15.07 6.21 6.46
CA GLN A 57 14.45 7.13 7.42
C GLN A 57 13.23 6.49 8.09
N LEU A 58 12.96 6.93 9.32
CA LEU A 58 11.82 6.44 10.09
C LEU A 58 10.52 6.79 9.38
N ILE A 59 9.62 5.81 9.31
CA ILE A 59 8.25 6.03 8.88
C ILE A 59 7.51 6.70 10.03
N GLU A 60 7.06 7.92 9.76
CA GLU A 60 6.41 8.78 10.75
C GLU A 60 4.90 8.69 10.63
N ARG A 61 4.37 8.56 9.41
CA ARG A 61 2.94 8.41 9.14
C ARG A 61 2.63 7.43 8.04
N VAL A 62 1.42 6.87 8.13
CA VAL A 62 0.81 5.99 7.13
C VAL A 62 -0.59 6.52 6.84
N ALA A 63 -0.95 6.54 5.56
CA ALA A 63 -2.31 6.76 5.09
C ALA A 63 -2.67 5.68 4.08
N ILE A 64 -3.90 5.16 4.18
CA ILE A 64 -4.46 4.23 3.21
C ILE A 64 -5.82 4.74 2.77
N ASN A 65 -6.03 4.79 1.46
CA ASN A 65 -7.32 5.12 0.86
C ASN A 65 -7.70 4.03 -0.17
N ALA A 66 -8.99 3.84 -0.39
CA ALA A 66 -9.45 3.12 -1.57
C ALA A 66 -9.33 4.02 -2.80
N LYS A 67 -8.62 3.55 -3.82
CA LYS A 67 -8.80 4.06 -5.17
C LYS A 67 -9.77 3.12 -5.87
N MET A 68 -11.06 3.45 -5.82
CA MET A 68 -11.99 2.91 -6.80
C MET A 68 -11.45 3.32 -8.17
N SER A 69 -11.24 2.36 -9.07
CA SER A 69 -10.85 2.69 -10.43
C SER A 69 -11.90 3.64 -11.02
N ALA A 70 -11.51 4.88 -11.29
CA ALA A 70 -12.16 5.61 -12.36
C ALA A 70 -11.88 4.76 -13.61
N ALA A 71 -12.89 4.10 -14.15
CA ALA A 71 -12.82 3.06 -15.16
C ALA A 71 -12.26 3.51 -16.54
N GLY A 72 -11.44 4.57 -16.61
CA GLY A 72 -11.08 5.24 -17.86
C GLY A 72 -9.59 5.40 -18.20
N GLN A 73 -8.62 5.12 -17.31
CA GLN A 73 -7.20 5.48 -17.59
C GLN A 73 -6.19 4.32 -17.64
N GLN A 74 -6.51 3.12 -17.14
CA GLN A 74 -5.64 1.93 -17.29
C GLN A 74 -6.21 0.88 -18.27
N SER A 75 -7.53 0.88 -18.48
CA SER A 75 -8.20 -0.01 -19.45
C SER A 75 -7.99 0.41 -20.90
N ALA A 76 -7.80 1.71 -21.20
CA ALA A 76 -7.59 2.19 -22.58
C ALA A 76 -6.26 1.69 -23.18
N ALA A 77 -5.19 1.67 -22.40
CA ALA A 77 -3.88 1.18 -22.86
C ALA A 77 -3.85 -0.35 -23.05
N ALA A 78 -4.55 -1.11 -22.19
CA ALA A 78 -4.64 -2.57 -22.30
C ALA A 78 -5.67 -3.03 -23.36
N ALA A 79 -6.79 -2.31 -23.53
CA ALA A 79 -7.81 -2.61 -24.53
C ALA A 79 -7.29 -2.39 -25.96
N ALA A 80 -6.47 -1.38 -26.22
CA ALA A 80 -5.86 -1.16 -27.53
C ALA A 80 -4.96 -2.32 -27.98
N ALA A 81 -4.31 -3.02 -27.04
CA ALA A 81 -3.47 -4.19 -27.35
C ALA A 81 -4.30 -5.48 -27.59
N ALA A 82 -5.48 -5.60 -26.98
CA ALA A 82 -6.35 -6.76 -27.12
C ALA A 82 -7.18 -6.76 -28.42
N VAL A 83 -7.46 -5.59 -29.02
CA VAL A 83 -8.24 -5.48 -30.27
C VAL A 83 -7.50 -6.07 -31.48
N ALA A 84 -6.18 -6.30 -31.39
CA ALA A 84 -5.40 -6.96 -32.44
C ALA A 84 -5.56 -8.49 -32.47
N ALA A 85 -6.21 -9.11 -31.47
CA ALA A 85 -6.29 -10.56 -31.33
C ALA A 85 -7.69 -11.03 -30.89
N ALA A 86 -8.70 -10.93 -31.77
CA ALA A 86 -9.95 -11.66 -31.60
C ALA A 86 -10.65 -11.88 -32.95
N ALA A 87 -10.24 -12.95 -33.64
CA ALA A 87 -11.02 -13.58 -34.70
C ALA A 87 -11.54 -14.93 -34.18
N ASP A 88 -12.63 -14.92 -33.39
CA ASP A 88 -13.65 -15.98 -33.32
C ASP A 88 -14.77 -15.59 -32.31
N PRO A 89 -16.07 -15.62 -32.66
CA PRO A 89 -17.16 -15.13 -31.78
C PRO A 89 -17.91 -16.23 -30.99
N ALA A 90 -17.35 -17.42 -30.78
CA ALA A 90 -18.06 -18.54 -30.12
C ALA A 90 -17.62 -18.79 -28.65
N ALA A 91 -18.23 -18.03 -27.73
CA ALA A 91 -18.38 -18.27 -26.28
C ALA A 91 -17.10 -18.20 -25.38
N PRO A 92 -17.19 -17.79 -24.08
CA PRO A 92 -18.34 -17.98 -23.20
C PRO A 92 -18.80 -16.78 -22.35
N ALA A 93 -20.07 -16.84 -21.96
CA ALA A 93 -20.76 -16.04 -20.95
C ALA A 93 -20.23 -16.23 -19.51
N ALA A 94 -18.94 -16.55 -19.34
CA ALA A 94 -18.23 -16.59 -18.06
C ALA A 94 -17.36 -15.33 -17.82
N ALA A 95 -17.41 -14.35 -18.72
CA ALA A 95 -16.65 -13.09 -18.63
C ALA A 95 -17.28 -12.03 -17.68
N ALA A 96 -18.37 -12.36 -16.99
CA ALA A 96 -19.24 -11.39 -16.30
C ALA A 96 -19.10 -11.35 -14.76
N ALA A 97 -17.89 -11.53 -14.22
CA ALA A 97 -17.61 -11.20 -12.81
C ALA A 97 -16.16 -10.77 -12.57
N ALA A 98 -15.54 -10.09 -13.55
CA ALA A 98 -14.31 -9.35 -13.28
C ALA A 98 -14.67 -8.18 -12.36
N THR A 99 -14.67 -8.43 -11.04
CA THR A 99 -14.70 -7.39 -10.03
C THR A 99 -13.59 -6.42 -10.41
N ALA A 100 -13.94 -5.17 -10.72
CA ALA A 100 -12.95 -4.18 -11.08
C ALA A 100 -11.84 -4.20 -10.02
N PRO A 101 -10.55 -4.11 -10.37
CA PRO A 101 -9.50 -4.18 -9.37
C PRO A 101 -9.66 -3.01 -8.37
N HIS A 102 -9.98 -3.33 -7.12
CA HIS A 102 -10.15 -2.33 -6.05
C HIS A 102 -8.78 -2.00 -5.45
N ASN A 103 -7.95 -1.27 -6.19
CA ASN A 103 -6.62 -0.91 -5.70
C ASN A 103 -6.70 0.04 -4.49
N LYS A 104 -5.82 -0.18 -3.52
CA LYS A 104 -5.60 0.75 -2.41
C LYS A 104 -4.43 1.66 -2.73
N MET A 105 -4.57 2.93 -2.41
CA MET A 105 -3.47 3.87 -2.37
C MET A 105 -2.90 3.85 -0.95
N LEU A 106 -1.67 3.39 -0.83
CA LEU A 106 -0.90 3.44 0.41
C LEU A 106 0.14 4.55 0.29
N ALA A 107 0.15 5.47 1.24
CA ALA A 107 1.17 6.49 1.38
C ALA A 107 1.88 6.36 2.73
N ILE A 108 3.19 6.55 2.72
CA ILE A 108 4.01 6.66 3.94
C ILE A 108 4.74 8.00 3.93
N SER A 109 4.95 8.58 5.10
CA SER A 109 5.86 9.73 5.27
C SER A 109 7.14 9.31 5.96
N TYR A 110 8.25 9.89 5.52
CA TYR A 110 9.54 9.83 6.21
C TYR A 110 10.29 11.14 5.99
N GLY A 111 10.46 11.89 7.08
CA GLY A 111 10.95 13.27 7.03
C GLY A 111 9.97 14.16 6.26
N ALA A 112 10.47 14.82 5.21
CA ALA A 112 9.66 15.64 4.30
C ALA A 112 9.19 14.90 3.04
N ASN A 113 9.48 13.60 2.91
CA ASN A 113 9.10 12.82 1.74
C ASN A 113 7.82 12.03 1.99
N ILE A 114 6.99 11.92 0.95
CA ILE A 114 5.88 10.98 0.88
C ILE A 114 6.13 10.02 -0.26
N ARG A 115 6.08 8.71 0.03
CA ARG A 115 6.14 7.65 -0.99
C ARG A 115 4.80 6.95 -1.09
N LEU A 116 4.37 6.68 -2.33
CA LEU A 116 3.06 6.15 -2.63
C LEU A 116 3.14 4.87 -3.45
N TRP A 117 2.27 3.93 -3.11
CA TRP A 117 2.01 2.72 -3.89
C TRP A 117 0.53 2.55 -4.17
N CYS A 118 0.23 2.02 -5.35
CA CYS A 118 -1.00 1.30 -5.60
C CYS A 118 -0.79 -0.16 -5.17
N VAL A 119 -1.65 -0.68 -4.31
CA VAL A 119 -1.65 -2.10 -3.91
C VAL A 119 -2.96 -2.72 -4.40
N GLY A 120 -2.84 -3.74 -5.23
CA GLY A 120 -3.96 -4.49 -5.78
C GLY A 120 -4.45 -5.60 -4.86
N ASP A 121 -5.69 -6.00 -5.10
CA ASP A 121 -6.39 -7.06 -4.38
C ASP A 121 -5.76 -8.46 -4.54
N ASP A 122 -5.03 -8.64 -5.64
CA ASP A 122 -4.26 -9.83 -6.03
C ASP A 122 -2.83 -9.82 -5.46
N GLY A 123 -2.47 -8.78 -4.70
CA GLY A 123 -1.11 -8.57 -4.20
C GLY A 123 -0.18 -7.87 -5.20
N SER A 124 -0.69 -7.50 -6.39
CA SER A 124 0.06 -6.65 -7.31
C SER A 124 0.37 -5.30 -6.67
N ARG A 125 1.49 -4.69 -7.08
CA ARG A 125 1.88 -3.37 -6.58
C ARG A 125 2.51 -2.54 -7.68
N THR A 126 2.25 -1.25 -7.62
CA THR A 126 2.89 -0.27 -8.51
C THR A 126 3.43 0.86 -7.64
N ASP A 127 4.72 1.16 -7.79
CA ASP A 127 5.30 2.38 -7.24
C ASP A 127 4.74 3.56 -8.03
N VAL A 128 3.97 4.40 -7.35
CA VAL A 128 3.36 5.59 -7.96
C VAL A 128 4.37 6.73 -7.98
N GLY A 129 5.28 6.76 -7.01
CA GLY A 129 6.34 7.74 -6.91
C GLY A 129 6.55 8.28 -5.50
N THR A 130 7.49 9.21 -5.41
CA THR A 130 7.82 9.94 -4.19
C THR A 130 7.73 11.43 -4.48
N PHE A 131 7.13 12.19 -3.57
CA PHE A 131 7.17 13.65 -3.63
C PHE A 131 7.64 14.25 -2.31
N HIS A 132 8.21 15.45 -2.39
CA HIS A 132 8.76 16.17 -1.25
C HIS A 132 7.79 17.28 -0.84
N LEU A 133 7.45 17.36 0.44
CA LEU A 133 6.55 18.37 1.00
C LEU A 133 7.23 19.71 1.26
N GLY A 134 8.57 19.75 1.27
CA GLY A 134 9.36 20.93 1.65
C GLY A 134 9.40 21.20 3.16
N VAL A 135 8.51 20.56 3.92
CA VAL A 135 8.45 20.56 5.38
C VAL A 135 8.27 19.13 5.90
N SER A 136 8.80 18.85 7.09
CA SER A 136 8.64 17.53 7.71
C SER A 136 7.21 17.32 8.19
N VAL A 137 6.74 16.06 8.16
CA VAL A 137 5.41 15.73 8.66
C VAL A 137 5.44 15.66 10.18
N GLU A 138 4.84 16.64 10.84
CA GLU A 138 4.88 16.76 12.31
C GLU A 138 4.09 15.67 13.04
N TYR A 139 4.60 15.22 14.19
CA TYR A 139 3.91 14.31 15.10
C TYR A 139 2.90 15.08 15.99
N LEU A 140 1.60 14.80 15.85
CA LEU A 140 0.52 15.18 16.75
C LEU A 140 0.08 13.92 17.48
#